data_AF-A0A7C6NQE0-F1
#
_entry.id   AF-A0A7C6NQE0-F1
#
_cell.length_a   1.000
_cell.length_b   1.000
_cell.length_c   1.000
_cell.angle_alpha   90.00
_cell.angle_beta   90.00
_cell.angle_gamma   90.00
#
_symmetry.space_group_name_H-M   'P 1'
#
loop_
_entity.id
_entity.type
_entity.pdbx_description
1 polymer ?
#
loop_
_entity_poly.entity_id
_entity_poly.type
_entity_poly.pdbx_seq_one_letter_code
_entity_poly.pdbx_strand_id
1 'polypeptide(L)'
;MKYRLYDPEFGDMLYGINAKFAKGKNLIRMVFTGLSIAPIDFYEGDIFWYQKGDKWYAGFVSQLAEDCFVLMPHGDSLESVLRNCINFYVGNVFSNPERMEMY
;
A
#
# COMPACT_ATOMS: atom_id res chain seq x y z
N MET A 1 -2.52 5.03 -16.46
CA MET A 1 -1.87 4.57 -15.21
C MET A 1 -2.75 4.95 -14.03
N LYS A 2 -3.24 3.97 -13.27
CA LYS A 2 -4.09 4.20 -12.09
C LYS A 2 -3.18 4.59 -10.91
N TYR A 3 -3.59 5.59 -10.13
CA TYR A 3 -2.87 6.03 -8.94
C TYR A 3 -3.87 6.71 -7.99
N ARG A 4 -3.45 6.86 -6.74
CA ARG A 4 -4.13 7.70 -5.74
C ARG A 4 -3.11 8.69 -5.16
N LEU A 5 -3.59 9.77 -4.57
CA LEU A 5 -2.74 10.80 -3.98
C LEU A 5 -3.06 10.93 -2.49
N TYR A 6 -2.03 11.07 -1.68
CA TYR A 6 -2.15 11.55 -0.31
C TYR A 6 -1.86 13.05 -0.30
N ASP A 7 -2.77 13.83 0.29
CA ASP A 7 -2.60 15.25 0.53
C ASP A 7 -2.24 15.47 2.01
N PRO A 8 -0.97 15.77 2.34
CA PRO A 8 -0.54 15.97 3.72
C PRO A 8 -1.09 17.27 4.34
N GLU A 9 -1.54 18.24 3.53
CA GLU A 9 -2.10 19.49 4.03
C GLU A 9 -3.47 19.24 4.70
N PHE A 10 -4.27 18.35 4.12
CA PHE A 10 -5.61 18.00 4.61
C PHE A 10 -5.67 16.62 5.29
N GLY A 11 -4.59 15.85 5.24
CA GLY A 11 -4.53 14.48 5.76
C GLY A 11 -5.43 13.51 4.99
N ASP A 12 -5.66 13.77 3.70
CA ASP A 12 -6.75 13.15 2.96
C ASP A 12 -6.28 12.32 1.75
N MET A 13 -7.05 11.28 1.40
CA MET A 13 -6.74 10.40 0.27
C MET A 13 -7.64 10.71 -0.93
N LEU A 14 -7.01 11.11 -2.04
CA LEU A 14 -7.69 11.45 -3.29
C LEU A 14 -7.63 10.28 -4.27
N TYR A 15 -8.79 9.94 -4.84
CA TYR A 15 -8.95 8.85 -5.80
C TYR A 15 -9.55 9.33 -7.12
N GLY A 16 -9.32 8.57 -8.20
CA GLY A 16 -9.99 8.75 -9.48
C GLY A 16 -9.91 10.16 -10.04
N ILE A 17 -11.07 10.79 -10.29
CA ILE A 17 -11.13 12.13 -10.89
C ILE A 17 -10.52 13.20 -9.97
N ASN A 18 -10.67 13.07 -8.66
CA ASN A 18 -10.10 14.01 -7.69
C ASN A 18 -8.57 13.95 -7.73
N ALA A 19 -7.99 12.75 -7.80
CA ALA A 19 -6.54 12.58 -7.95
C ALA A 19 -6.01 13.11 -9.30
N LYS A 20 -6.82 13.08 -10.36
CA LYS A 20 -6.42 13.58 -11.70
C LYS A 20 -6.35 15.11 -11.75
N PHE A 21 -7.22 15.80 -11.02
CA PHE A 21 -7.32 17.26 -11.03
C PHE A 21 -6.73 17.93 -9.80
N ALA A 22 -6.22 17.16 -8.83
CA ALA A 22 -5.55 17.69 -7.65
C ALA A 22 -4.38 18.61 -8.06
N LYS A 23 -4.37 19.82 -7.51
CA LYS A 23 -3.31 20.81 -7.69
C LYS A 23 -2.87 21.26 -6.31
N GLY A 24 -1.66 20.88 -5.93
CA GLY A 24 -1.08 21.19 -4.63
C GLY A 24 0.43 21.00 -4.67
N LYS A 25 1.15 21.73 -3.82
CA LYS A 25 2.57 21.41 -3.56
C LYS A 25 2.59 20.21 -2.62
N ASN A 26 3.53 19.28 -2.82
CA ASN A 26 3.76 18.13 -1.93
C ASN A 26 2.67 17.03 -1.92
N LEU A 27 1.87 16.90 -2.98
CA LEU A 27 0.99 15.73 -3.13
C LEU A 27 1.85 14.46 -3.30
N ILE A 28 1.60 13.45 -2.47
CA ILE A 28 2.36 12.20 -2.51
C ILE A 28 1.59 11.20 -3.36
N ARG A 29 2.22 10.75 -4.44
CA ARG A 29 1.62 9.80 -5.38
C ARG A 29 1.89 8.36 -4.97
N MET A 30 0.83 7.56 -4.92
CA MET A 30 0.89 6.12 -4.66
C MET A 30 0.46 5.37 -5.92
N VAL A 31 1.37 4.56 -6.47
CA VAL A 31 1.16 3.85 -7.73
C VAL A 31 0.32 2.60 -7.52
N PHE A 32 -0.64 2.34 -8.42
CA PHE A 32 -1.41 1.09 -8.42
C PHE A 32 -0.50 -0.09 -8.77
N THR A 33 -0.56 -1.16 -7.99
CA THR A 33 0.30 -2.34 -8.12
C THR A 33 -0.07 -3.26 -9.28
N GLY A 34 -1.23 -3.07 -9.89
CA GLY A 34 -1.80 -4.06 -10.83
C GLY A 34 -2.61 -5.17 -10.14
N LEU A 35 -2.58 -5.24 -8.80
CA LEU A 35 -3.23 -6.28 -8.01
C LEU A 35 -4.42 -5.73 -7.23
N SER A 36 -5.47 -6.54 -7.12
CA SER A 36 -6.71 -6.21 -6.41
C SER A 36 -7.30 -7.46 -5.75
N ILE A 37 -7.85 -7.32 -4.54
CA ILE A 37 -8.77 -8.28 -3.94
C ILE A 37 -10.11 -7.57 -3.84
N ALA A 38 -11.05 -7.93 -4.72
CA ALA A 38 -12.30 -7.20 -4.88
C ALA A 38 -13.01 -6.99 -3.52
N PRO A 39 -13.42 -5.74 -3.20
CA PRO A 39 -13.43 -4.53 -4.04
C PRO A 39 -12.18 -3.62 -3.92
N ILE A 40 -11.11 -4.09 -3.31
CA ILE A 40 -9.94 -3.28 -2.92
C ILE A 40 -8.83 -3.41 -3.97
N ASP A 41 -8.37 -2.27 -4.49
CA ASP A 41 -7.15 -2.16 -5.28
C ASP A 41 -5.96 -1.86 -4.37
N PHE A 42 -4.80 -2.43 -4.67
CA PHE A 42 -3.59 -2.21 -3.89
C PHE A 42 -2.62 -1.25 -4.54
N TYR A 43 -2.03 -0.39 -3.73
CA TYR A 43 -1.14 0.69 -4.12
C TYR A 43 0.15 0.64 -3.30
N GLU A 44 1.20 1.24 -3.83
CA GLU A 44 2.39 1.58 -3.07
C GLU A 44 2.03 2.29 -1.76
N GLY A 45 2.66 1.89 -0.66
CA GLY A 45 2.40 2.38 0.69
C GLY A 45 1.23 1.71 1.41
N ASP A 46 0.46 0.82 0.78
CA ASP A 46 -0.53 -0.01 1.50
C ASP A 46 0.14 -0.92 2.53
N ILE A 47 -0.44 -1.07 3.71
CA ILE A 47 0.07 -1.89 4.80
C ILE A 47 -0.73 -3.20 4.86
N PHE A 48 0.00 -4.29 5.04
CA PHE A 48 -0.54 -5.62 5.24
C PHE A 48 -0.03 -6.21 6.55
N TRP A 49 -0.93 -6.86 7.28
CA TRP A 49 -0.55 -7.88 8.25
C TRP A 49 -0.71 -9.25 7.60
N TYR A 50 0.29 -10.10 7.71
CA TYR A 50 0.27 -11.41 7.04
C TYR A 50 0.98 -12.47 7.85
N GLN A 51 0.53 -13.71 7.69
CA GLN A 51 1.11 -14.87 8.36
C GLN A 51 1.92 -15.71 7.38
N LYS A 52 3.18 -16.00 7.74
CA LYS A 52 4.07 -16.87 6.97
C LYS A 52 4.61 -17.97 7.90
N GLY A 53 4.14 -19.19 7.68
CA GLY A 53 4.32 -20.28 8.65
C GLY A 53 3.63 -19.93 9.97
N ASP A 54 4.33 -20.07 11.09
CA ASP A 54 3.77 -19.83 12.43
C ASP A 54 3.98 -18.39 12.94
N LYS A 55 4.47 -17.48 12.09
CA LYS A 55 4.80 -16.10 12.47
C LYS A 55 3.94 -15.08 11.72
N TRP A 56 3.57 -14.02 12.45
CA TRP A 56 2.92 -12.84 11.90
C TRP A 56 3.94 -11.77 11.57
N TYR A 57 3.66 -11.03 10.50
CA TYR A 57 4.48 -9.96 9.96
C TYR A 57 3.60 -8.76 9.62
N ALA A 58 4.17 -7.57 9.71
CA ALA A 58 3.57 -6.33 9.24
C ALA A 58 4.51 -5.68 8.23
N GLY A 59 3.99 -5.35 7.04
CA GLY A 59 4.81 -4.74 6.00
C GLY A 59 3.99 -3.83 5.09
N PHE A 60 4.67 -2.87 4.46
CA PHE A 60 4.05 -1.97 3.51
C PHE A 60 4.55 -2.22 2.08
N VAL A 61 3.67 -1.99 1.11
CA VAL A 61 3.97 -2.14 -0.30
C VAL A 61 5.00 -1.10 -0.73
N SER A 62 6.12 -1.54 -1.29
CA SER A 62 7.12 -0.69 -1.91
C SER A 62 7.48 -1.23 -3.29
N GLN A 63 7.77 -0.32 -4.22
CA GLN A 63 8.24 -0.67 -5.55
C GLN A 63 9.77 -0.68 -5.58
N LEU A 64 10.38 -1.85 -5.84
CA LEU A 64 11.85 -1.97 -5.97
C LEU A 64 12.33 -1.72 -7.40
N ALA A 65 11.50 -2.08 -8.38
CA ALA A 65 11.73 -1.90 -9.80
C ALA A 65 10.38 -1.78 -10.52
N GLU A 66 10.39 -1.44 -11.81
CA GLU A 66 9.17 -1.41 -12.62
C GLU A 66 8.37 -2.71 -12.46
N ASP A 67 7.10 -2.58 -12.08
CA ASP A 67 6.15 -3.67 -11.78
C ASP A 67 6.60 -4.70 -10.72
N CYS A 68 7.63 -4.40 -9.92
CA CYS A 68 8.12 -5.26 -8.84
C CYS A 68 7.74 -4.68 -7.47
N PHE A 69 6.70 -5.25 -6.86
CA PHE A 69 6.16 -4.82 -5.56
C PHE A 69 6.42 -5.83 -4.46
N VAL A 70 6.96 -5.35 -3.34
CA VAL A 70 7.31 -6.14 -2.15
C VAL A 70 6.72 -5.51 -0.89
N LEU A 71 6.64 -6.29 0.20
CA LEU A 71 6.31 -5.82 1.53
C LEU A 71 7.60 -5.52 2.31
N MET A 72 7.92 -4.24 2.48
CA MET A 72 9.02 -3.77 3.31
C MET A 72 8.62 -3.76 4.80
N PRO A 73 9.55 -4.05 5.73
CA PRO A 73 11.00 -4.23 5.51
C PRO A 73 11.42 -5.66 5.13
N HIS A 74 10.48 -6.61 5.06
CA HIS A 74 10.79 -8.04 4.92
C HIS A 74 11.23 -8.45 3.51
N GLY A 75 10.86 -7.67 2.49
CA GLY A 75 11.19 -7.96 1.09
C GLY A 75 10.37 -9.12 0.50
N ASP A 76 9.29 -9.53 1.16
CA ASP A 76 8.39 -10.56 0.64
C ASP A 76 7.63 -10.02 -0.59
N SER A 77 7.53 -10.81 -1.65
CA SER A 77 6.73 -10.44 -2.84
C SER A 77 5.27 -10.23 -2.46
N LEU A 78 4.69 -9.08 -2.83
CA LEU A 78 3.28 -8.77 -2.60
C LEU A 78 2.39 -9.86 -3.20
N GLU A 79 2.64 -10.26 -4.44
CA GLU A 79 1.87 -11.30 -5.12
C GLU A 79 1.92 -12.64 -4.38
N SER A 80 3.09 -13.04 -3.88
CA SER A 80 3.22 -14.27 -3.11
C SER A 80 2.44 -14.21 -1.79
N VAL A 81 2.48 -13.08 -1.10
CA VAL A 81 1.74 -12.91 0.17
C VAL A 81 0.23 -12.96 -0.08
N LEU A 82 -0.26 -12.25 -1.10
CA LEU A 82 -1.70 -12.25 -1.42
C LEU A 82 -2.23 -13.63 -1.81
N ARG A 83 -1.42 -14.46 -2.48
CA ARG A 83 -1.82 -15.80 -2.93
C ARG A 83 -1.66 -16.89 -1.88
N ASN A 84 -0.59 -16.82 -1.08
CA ASN A 84 -0.14 -17.97 -0.28
C ASN A 84 -0.20 -17.74 1.23
N CYS A 85 -0.51 -16.52 1.69
CA CYS A 85 -0.58 -16.18 3.11
C CYS A 85 -1.99 -15.77 3.52
N ILE A 86 -2.35 -16.05 4.77
CA ILE A 86 -3.42 -15.30 5.43
C ILE A 86 -2.93 -13.86 5.53
N ASN A 87 -3.70 -12.93 4.98
CA ASN A 87 -3.32 -11.52 4.93
C ASN A 87 -4.53 -10.62 5.17
N PHE A 88 -4.26 -9.46 5.75
CA PHE A 88 -5.23 -8.40 6.00
C PHE A 88 -4.65 -7.09 5.47
N TYR A 89 -5.38 -6.43 4.59
CA TYR A 89 -5.15 -5.03 4.30
C TYR A 89 -5.54 -4.20 5.52
N VAL A 90 -4.60 -3.43 6.04
CA VAL A 90 -4.78 -2.66 7.27
C VAL A 90 -4.52 -1.17 7.05
N GLY A 91 -4.75 -0.62 5.86
CA GLY A 91 -4.57 0.82 5.62
C GLY A 91 -3.28 1.13 4.91
N ASN A 92 -2.71 2.33 5.12
CA ASN A 92 -1.53 2.76 4.39
C ASN A 92 -0.60 3.63 5.24
N VAL A 93 0.68 3.73 4.87
CA VAL A 93 1.72 4.39 5.67
C VAL A 93 1.51 5.89 5.91
N PHE A 94 0.68 6.56 5.11
CA PHE A 94 0.40 7.98 5.27
C PHE A 94 -0.79 8.23 6.19
N SER A 95 -1.86 7.45 6.04
CA SER A 95 -3.08 7.60 6.85
C SER A 95 -3.03 6.83 8.17
N ASN A 96 -2.20 5.78 8.25
CA ASN A 96 -2.12 4.86 9.38
C ASN A 96 -0.67 4.45 9.72
N PRO A 97 0.25 5.41 9.93
CA PRO A 97 1.65 5.10 10.24
C PRO A 97 1.79 4.22 11.50
N GLU A 98 0.88 4.36 12.48
CA GLU A 98 0.85 3.57 13.71
C GLU A 98 0.71 2.07 13.49
N ARG A 99 0.18 1.63 12.34
CA ARG A 99 -0.06 0.21 12.04
C ARG A 99 1.20 -0.54 11.60
N MET A 100 2.31 0.18 11.41
CA MET A 100 3.64 -0.39 11.21
C MET A 100 4.34 -0.70 12.54
N GLU A 101 3.83 -0.21 13.68
CA GLU A 101 4.38 -0.48 15.01
C GLU A 101 3.85 -1.82 15.56
N MET A 102 4.25 -2.94 14.96
CA MET A 102 4.01 -4.26 15.56
C MET A 102 5.32 -5.01 15.77
N TYR A 103 5.56 -5.32 17.05
CA TYR A 103 6.71 -6.04 17.60
C TYR A 103 6.71 -7.54 17.26
#